data_AF-A0A6A5Z390-F1
#
_entry.id   AF-A0A6A5Z390-F1
#
_cell.length_a   1.000
_cell.length_b   1.000
_cell.length_c   1.000
_cell.angle_alpha   90.00
_cell.angle_beta   90.00
_cell.angle_gamma   90.00
#
_symmetry.space_group_name_H-M   'P 1'
#
loop_
_entity.id
_entity.type
_entity.pdbx_description
1 polymer ?
#
loop_
_entity_poly.entity_id
_entity_poly.type
_entity_poly.pdbx_seq_one_letter_code
_entity_poly.pdbx_strand_id
1 'polypeptide(L)'
;MKKHTNASDYKCVVTHCDRTFYRGDKFDLHILVDHDPDEKAACPVSGCSSEPLELALLMVHAQQHRLDDNIVNIRLYYMGYRETIHCPINGCKKLPKSYSFQEHFKSHSTSELRESHDALSNAGYDFSTLEVICPICQESCVDMFAFETHLVVHLVTDDEHYRSILGQADKGPSEFSYARPWVAALWWKYKDSECQFCGEKIYLDNDGYTEHHFSLLKDPDDILPYRLAILRLWPYFGGHPVFDDIRLSPAERVDSDEKWRKHCPNWKRFQS
;
A
#
# COMPACT_ATOMS: atom_id res chain seq x y z
N MET A 1 -10.62 -41.32 -14.94
CA MET A 1 -10.17 -40.03 -14.37
C MET A 1 -11.37 -39.34 -13.74
N LYS A 2 -11.46 -39.29 -12.40
CA LYS A 2 -12.48 -38.48 -11.72
C LYS A 2 -12.09 -37.01 -11.87
N LYS A 3 -12.87 -36.22 -12.62
CA LYS A 3 -12.72 -34.76 -12.64
C LYS A 3 -13.08 -34.28 -11.24
N HIS A 4 -12.14 -33.67 -10.52
CA HIS A 4 -12.39 -33.07 -9.21
C HIS A 4 -13.39 -31.93 -9.39
N THR A 5 -14.63 -32.13 -8.95
CA THR A 5 -15.80 -31.23 -9.15
C THR A 5 -16.02 -30.23 -8.02
N ASN A 6 -14.98 -29.81 -7.30
CA ASN A 6 -15.08 -28.71 -6.35
C ASN A 6 -14.32 -27.51 -6.91
N ALA A 7 -14.85 -26.94 -7.99
CA ALA A 7 -14.37 -25.69 -8.54
C ALA A 7 -14.85 -24.55 -7.64
N SER A 8 -13.99 -24.04 -6.76
CA SER A 8 -14.22 -22.75 -6.13
C SER A 8 -14.18 -21.69 -7.23
N ASP A 9 -15.31 -21.03 -7.47
CA ASP A 9 -15.40 -19.96 -8.46
C ASP A 9 -14.82 -18.67 -7.89
N TYR A 10 -13.86 -18.08 -8.59
CA TYR A 10 -13.30 -16.75 -8.30
C TYR A 10 -14.13 -15.69 -9.03
N LYS A 11 -15.09 -15.08 -8.32
CA LYS A 11 -15.91 -14.00 -8.88
C LYS A 11 -15.15 -12.67 -8.84
N CYS A 12 -15.28 -11.87 -9.90
CA CYS A 12 -14.76 -10.50 -9.88
C CYS A 12 -15.44 -9.69 -8.77
N VAL A 13 -14.68 -8.81 -8.13
CA VAL A 13 -15.13 -7.96 -7.02
C VAL A 13 -15.53 -6.56 -7.45
N VAL A 14 -15.22 -6.17 -8.70
CA VAL A 14 -15.62 -4.88 -9.27
C VAL A 14 -17.13 -4.88 -9.52
N THR A 15 -17.82 -3.83 -9.06
CA THR A 15 -19.30 -3.80 -8.92
C THR A 15 -20.08 -3.95 -10.22
N HIS A 16 -19.42 -3.77 -11.37
CA HIS A 16 -20.04 -3.86 -12.70
C HIS A 16 -19.40 -4.97 -13.58
N CYS A 17 -18.71 -5.93 -12.96
CA CYS A 17 -18.06 -7.03 -13.67
C CYS A 17 -18.59 -8.39 -13.21
N ASP A 18 -19.38 -9.05 -14.05
CA ASP A 18 -19.98 -10.37 -13.76
C ASP A 18 -19.04 -11.55 -14.06
N ARG A 19 -17.77 -11.28 -14.37
CA ARG A 19 -16.83 -12.33 -14.79
C ARG A 19 -16.49 -13.25 -13.61
N THR A 20 -16.39 -14.53 -13.92
CA THR A 20 -16.06 -15.58 -12.97
C THR A 20 -14.96 -16.46 -13.55
N PHE A 21 -14.03 -16.91 -12.72
CA PHE A 21 -12.88 -17.69 -13.12
C PHE A 21 -12.78 -18.97 -12.31
N TYR A 22 -12.39 -20.07 -12.96
CA TYR A 22 -12.10 -21.34 -12.29
C TYR A 22 -10.68 -21.37 -11.70
N ARG A 23 -9.78 -20.52 -12.21
CA ARG A 23 -8.38 -20.49 -11.80
C ARG A 23 -8.03 -19.12 -11.23
N GLY A 24 -7.40 -19.11 -10.06
CA GLY A 24 -7.07 -17.85 -9.44
C GLY A 24 -5.96 -17.06 -10.16
N ASP A 25 -5.04 -17.69 -10.91
CA ASP A 25 -4.08 -16.90 -11.73
C ASP A 25 -4.76 -16.14 -12.88
N LYS A 26 -5.88 -16.67 -13.39
CA LYS A 26 -6.71 -15.97 -14.38
C LYS A 26 -7.52 -14.86 -13.75
N PHE A 27 -8.01 -15.06 -12.53
CA PHE A 27 -8.63 -14.02 -11.72
C PHE A 27 -7.64 -12.88 -11.43
N ASP A 28 -6.43 -13.18 -10.94
CA ASP A 28 -5.43 -12.14 -10.64
C ASP A 28 -5.11 -11.31 -11.90
N LEU A 29 -4.87 -11.99 -13.03
CA LEU A 29 -4.55 -11.32 -14.28
C LEU A 29 -5.72 -10.43 -14.74
N HIS A 30 -6.95 -10.92 -14.61
CA HIS A 30 -8.13 -10.14 -14.91
C HIS A 30 -8.23 -8.88 -14.05
N ILE A 31 -8.08 -9.00 -12.73
CA ILE A 31 -8.11 -7.86 -11.81
C ILE A 31 -6.99 -6.86 -12.11
N LEU A 32 -5.80 -7.32 -12.50
CA LEU A 32 -4.65 -6.44 -12.77
C LEU A 32 -4.68 -5.76 -14.15
N VAL A 33 -5.29 -6.38 -15.16
CA VAL A 33 -5.19 -5.93 -16.56
C VAL A 33 -6.50 -5.35 -17.08
N ASP A 34 -7.63 -5.89 -16.64
CA ASP A 34 -8.93 -5.52 -17.19
C ASP A 34 -9.64 -4.46 -16.33
N HIS A 35 -9.07 -4.11 -15.16
CA HIS A 35 -9.66 -3.16 -14.22
C HIS A 35 -8.72 -2.02 -13.86
N ASP A 36 -9.28 -0.82 -13.77
CA ASP A 36 -8.57 0.35 -13.24
C ASP A 36 -8.53 0.28 -11.71
N PRO A 37 -7.39 0.61 -11.06
CA PRO A 37 -7.29 0.71 -9.61
C PRO A 37 -8.36 1.57 -8.92
N ASP A 38 -9.01 2.48 -9.65
CA ASP A 38 -10.02 3.42 -9.17
C ASP A 38 -11.46 2.92 -9.32
N GLU A 39 -11.66 1.81 -10.03
CA GLU A 39 -12.98 1.21 -10.15
C GLU A 39 -13.51 0.79 -8.78
N LYS A 40 -14.82 0.96 -8.58
CA LYS A 40 -15.48 0.57 -7.35
C LYS A 40 -15.60 -0.95 -7.26
N ALA A 41 -15.20 -1.49 -6.12
CA ALA A 41 -15.20 -2.90 -5.83
C ALA A 41 -15.78 -3.16 -4.44
N ALA A 42 -16.52 -4.26 -4.32
CA ALA A 42 -17.16 -4.68 -3.07
C ALA A 42 -16.34 -5.79 -2.39
N CYS A 43 -16.30 -5.77 -1.06
CA CYS A 43 -15.64 -6.81 -0.31
C CYS A 43 -16.36 -8.16 -0.51
N PRO A 44 -15.65 -9.24 -0.90
CA PRO A 44 -16.27 -10.54 -1.15
C PRO A 44 -16.63 -11.30 0.14
N VAL A 45 -16.20 -10.82 1.31
CA VAL A 45 -16.42 -11.47 2.60
C VAL A 45 -17.86 -11.26 3.06
N SER A 46 -18.55 -12.37 3.36
CA SER A 46 -19.96 -12.34 3.74
C SER A 46 -20.14 -11.64 5.09
N GLY A 47 -21.04 -10.65 5.13
CA GLY A 47 -21.31 -9.87 6.34
C GLY A 47 -20.32 -8.72 6.60
N CYS A 48 -19.33 -8.51 5.72
CA CYS A 48 -18.54 -7.29 5.77
C CYS A 48 -19.42 -6.08 5.43
N SER A 49 -19.43 -5.07 6.30
CA SER A 49 -20.24 -3.85 6.15
C SER A 49 -19.47 -2.69 5.49
N SER A 50 -18.34 -2.96 4.84
CA SER A 50 -17.64 -1.92 4.08
C SER A 50 -18.48 -1.50 2.89
N GLU A 51 -18.64 -0.19 2.70
CA GLU A 51 -19.10 0.36 1.44
C GLU A 51 -18.12 -0.02 0.31
N PRO A 52 -18.57 0.01 -0.96
CA PRO A 52 -17.69 -0.19 -2.10
C PRO A 52 -16.50 0.78 -2.07
N LEU A 53 -15.29 0.23 -2.16
CA LEU A 53 -14.02 0.97 -2.16
C LEU A 53 -13.45 0.98 -3.57
N GLU A 54 -12.56 1.92 -3.87
CA GLU A 54 -11.66 1.82 -5.01
C GLU A 54 -10.89 0.49 -4.94
N LEU A 55 -10.71 -0.18 -6.07
CA LEU A 55 -10.14 -1.52 -6.14
C LEU A 55 -8.79 -1.63 -5.42
N ALA A 56 -7.91 -0.64 -5.56
CA ALA A 56 -6.64 -0.62 -4.83
C ALA A 56 -6.81 -0.51 -3.32
N LEU A 57 -7.78 0.28 -2.84
CA LEU A 57 -8.10 0.36 -1.41
C LEU A 57 -8.76 -0.92 -0.91
N LEU A 58 -9.56 -1.60 -1.74
CA LEU A 58 -10.13 -2.89 -1.39
C LEU A 58 -9.05 -3.96 -1.18
N MET A 59 -7.96 -3.93 -1.96
CA MET A 59 -6.82 -4.84 -1.74
C MET A 59 -6.14 -4.60 -0.39
N VAL A 60 -6.11 -3.36 0.09
CA VAL A 60 -5.64 -3.02 1.44
C VAL A 60 -6.64 -3.46 2.50
N HIS A 61 -7.93 -3.20 2.30
CA HIS A 61 -9.01 -3.63 3.20
C HIS A 61 -9.04 -5.16 3.39
N ALA A 62 -8.74 -5.94 2.35
CA ALA A 62 -8.69 -7.40 2.42
C ALA A 62 -7.76 -7.95 3.52
N GLN A 63 -6.80 -7.13 3.99
CA GLN A 63 -5.93 -7.43 5.14
C GLN A 63 -6.69 -7.59 6.46
N GLN A 64 -7.84 -6.91 6.61
CA GLN A 64 -8.73 -7.07 7.76
C GLN A 64 -9.26 -8.51 7.89
N HIS A 65 -9.40 -9.20 6.76
CA HIS A 65 -10.02 -10.52 6.68
C HIS A 65 -8.98 -11.63 6.51
N ARG A 66 -7.76 -11.43 7.02
CA ARG A 66 -6.63 -12.35 6.83
C ARG A 66 -6.90 -13.80 7.28
N LEU A 67 -7.83 -13.99 8.22
CA LEU A 67 -8.22 -15.31 8.76
C LEU A 67 -9.50 -15.87 8.13
N ASP A 68 -10.09 -15.20 7.15
CA ASP A 68 -11.30 -15.67 6.50
C ASP A 68 -10.97 -16.73 5.42
N ASP A 69 -11.81 -17.77 5.32
CA ASP A 69 -11.65 -18.86 4.35
C ASP A 69 -12.06 -18.45 2.91
N ASN A 70 -12.48 -17.21 2.68
CA ASN A 70 -12.83 -16.70 1.38
C ASN A 70 -11.59 -16.58 0.47
N ILE A 71 -11.53 -17.49 -0.50
CA ILE A 71 -10.40 -17.59 -1.43
C ILE A 71 -10.18 -16.33 -2.29
N VAL A 72 -11.23 -15.58 -2.59
CA VAL A 72 -11.13 -14.30 -3.33
C VAL A 72 -10.47 -13.24 -2.44
N ASN A 73 -10.88 -13.16 -1.17
CA ASN A 73 -10.24 -12.26 -0.20
C ASN A 73 -8.74 -12.57 -0.03
N ILE A 74 -8.38 -13.85 0.14
CA ILE A 74 -6.98 -14.28 0.25
C ILE A 74 -6.17 -13.83 -0.97
N ARG A 75 -6.74 -13.94 -2.18
CA ARG A 75 -6.09 -13.46 -3.40
C ARG A 75 -5.92 -11.94 -3.39
N LEU A 76 -6.96 -11.17 -3.07
CA LEU A 76 -6.89 -9.71 -2.99
C LEU A 76 -5.83 -9.25 -1.97
N TYR A 77 -5.76 -9.91 -0.81
CA TYR A 77 -4.73 -9.68 0.19
C TYR A 77 -3.33 -9.80 -0.41
N TYR A 78 -3.03 -10.92 -1.09
CA TYR A 78 -1.71 -11.11 -1.71
C TYR A 78 -1.45 -10.15 -2.88
N MET A 79 -2.51 -9.74 -3.59
CA MET A 79 -2.39 -8.76 -4.67
C MET A 79 -2.02 -7.37 -4.15
N GLY A 80 -2.52 -6.96 -2.98
CA GLY A 80 -2.13 -5.70 -2.34
C GLY A 80 -0.64 -5.62 -1.98
N TYR A 81 0.05 -6.76 -1.89
CA TYR A 81 1.51 -6.81 -1.68
C TYR A 81 2.31 -7.08 -2.96
N ARG A 82 1.66 -7.19 -4.12
CA ARG A 82 2.40 -7.41 -5.36
C ARG A 82 3.17 -6.16 -5.74
N GLU A 83 4.43 -6.37 -6.10
CA GLU A 83 5.30 -5.35 -6.66
C GLU A 83 4.89 -4.96 -8.07
N THR A 84 4.03 -5.75 -8.73
CA THR A 84 3.74 -5.58 -10.14
C THR A 84 2.59 -4.62 -10.37
N ILE A 85 2.81 -3.63 -11.22
CA ILE A 85 1.82 -2.61 -11.60
C ILE A 85 1.49 -2.79 -13.09
N HIS A 86 0.26 -2.55 -13.51
CA HIS A 86 -0.09 -2.56 -14.92
C HIS A 86 0.49 -1.35 -15.65
N CYS A 87 1.10 -1.57 -16.81
CA CYS A 87 1.62 -0.46 -17.61
C CYS A 87 0.45 0.43 -18.11
N PRO A 88 0.45 1.75 -17.82
CA PRO A 88 -0.61 2.66 -18.28
C PRO A 88 -0.59 2.92 -19.79
N ILE A 89 0.47 2.51 -20.51
CA ILE A 89 0.58 2.71 -21.96
C ILE A 89 -0.39 1.78 -22.68
N ASN A 90 -1.25 2.38 -23.51
CA ASN A 90 -2.31 1.65 -24.19
C ASN A 90 -1.76 0.49 -25.03
N GLY A 91 -2.37 -0.69 -24.89
CA GLY A 91 -1.95 -1.92 -25.59
C GLY A 91 -0.77 -2.66 -24.95
N CYS A 92 -0.06 -2.06 -23.98
CA CYS A 92 0.94 -2.77 -23.20
C CYS A 92 0.27 -3.69 -22.18
N LYS A 93 0.64 -4.97 -22.17
CA LYS A 93 0.12 -5.98 -21.22
C LYS A 93 1.15 -6.43 -20.20
N LYS A 94 2.28 -5.72 -20.11
CA LYS A 94 3.34 -6.05 -19.16
C LYS A 94 2.92 -5.61 -17.76
N LEU A 95 3.37 -6.39 -16.77
CA LEU A 95 3.19 -6.12 -15.35
C LEU A 95 4.59 -5.97 -14.70
N PRO A 96 5.35 -4.89 -14.99
CA PRO A 96 6.66 -4.70 -14.41
C PRO A 96 6.55 -4.51 -12.90
N LYS A 97 7.65 -4.81 -12.20
CA LYS A 97 7.76 -4.46 -10.78
C LYS A 97 7.91 -2.95 -10.61
N SER A 98 7.40 -2.38 -9.52
CA SER A 98 7.38 -0.95 -9.21
C SER A 98 8.76 -0.30 -9.32
N TYR A 99 9.79 -0.94 -8.77
CA TYR A 99 11.19 -0.45 -8.85
C TYR A 99 11.82 -0.57 -10.25
N SER A 100 11.21 -1.31 -11.17
CA SER A 100 11.67 -1.49 -12.56
C SER A 100 10.80 -0.75 -13.58
N PHE A 101 9.82 0.04 -13.11
CA PHE A 101 8.77 0.59 -13.95
C PHE A 101 9.28 1.66 -14.92
N GLN A 102 10.20 2.52 -14.48
CA GLN A 102 10.81 3.54 -15.35
C GLN A 102 11.68 2.91 -16.43
N GLU A 103 12.42 1.84 -16.11
CA GLU A 103 13.21 1.11 -17.11
C GLU A 103 12.30 0.41 -18.12
N HIS A 104 11.14 -0.08 -17.67
CA HIS A 104 10.11 -0.55 -18.58
C HIS A 104 9.60 0.54 -19.52
N PHE A 105 9.34 1.77 -19.04
CA PHE A 105 8.92 2.87 -19.91
C PHE A 105 9.93 3.23 -20.99
N LYS A 106 11.22 3.15 -20.70
CA LYS A 106 12.28 3.35 -21.71
C LYS A 106 12.25 2.31 -22.84
N SER A 107 11.57 1.17 -22.65
CA SER A 107 11.37 0.17 -23.71
C SER A 107 10.25 0.53 -24.70
N HIS A 108 9.43 1.54 -24.39
CA HIS A 108 8.42 2.07 -25.30
C HIS A 108 9.00 3.12 -26.23
N SER A 109 8.38 3.25 -27.41
CA SER A 109 8.72 4.32 -28.35
C SER A 109 8.26 5.69 -27.84
N THR A 110 8.93 6.75 -28.29
CA THR A 110 8.54 8.12 -27.96
C THR A 110 7.11 8.46 -28.41
N SER A 111 6.61 7.85 -29.49
CA SER A 111 5.22 8.05 -29.94
C SER A 111 4.22 7.47 -28.94
N GLU A 112 4.43 6.22 -28.50
CA GLU A 112 3.57 5.56 -27.52
C GLU A 112 3.53 6.32 -26.19
N LEU A 113 4.69 6.80 -25.72
CA LEU A 113 4.80 7.61 -24.50
C LEU A 113 4.03 8.93 -24.64
N ARG A 114 4.16 9.61 -25.78
CA ARG A 114 3.44 10.87 -26.06
C ARG A 114 1.93 10.66 -26.16
N GLU A 115 1.50 9.60 -26.83
CA GLU A 115 0.08 9.24 -26.96
C GLU A 115 -0.53 8.82 -25.62
N SER A 116 0.29 8.32 -24.70
CA SER A 116 -0.11 7.91 -23.35
C SER A 116 0.18 8.95 -22.26
N HIS A 117 0.39 10.22 -22.65
CA HIS A 117 0.71 11.33 -21.73
C HIS A 117 -0.22 11.35 -20.51
N ASP A 118 -1.53 11.40 -20.73
CA ASP A 118 -2.51 11.54 -19.65
C ASP A 118 -2.51 10.31 -18.74
N ALA A 119 -2.34 9.12 -19.31
CA ALA A 119 -2.28 7.87 -18.54
C ALA A 119 -1.02 7.79 -17.67
N LEU A 120 0.12 8.27 -18.17
CA LEU A 120 1.37 8.37 -17.41
C LEU A 120 1.26 9.40 -16.28
N SER A 121 0.71 10.59 -16.56
CA SER A 121 0.48 11.62 -15.55
C SER A 121 -0.48 11.15 -14.46
N ASN A 122 -1.57 10.48 -14.82
CA ASN A 122 -2.52 9.89 -13.86
C ASN A 122 -1.92 8.75 -13.03
N ALA A 123 -0.92 8.06 -13.58
CA ALA A 123 -0.13 7.04 -12.87
C ALA A 123 0.98 7.66 -11.98
N GLY A 124 1.16 8.99 -11.99
CA GLY A 124 2.14 9.69 -11.16
C GLY A 124 3.53 9.80 -11.79
N TYR A 125 3.63 9.84 -13.11
CA TYR A 125 4.90 9.99 -13.84
C TYR A 125 4.88 11.20 -14.77
N ASP A 126 6.02 11.89 -14.87
CA ASP A 126 6.24 12.86 -15.94
C ASP A 126 6.47 12.13 -17.26
N PHE A 127 5.68 12.41 -18.29
CA PHE A 127 5.78 11.68 -19.55
C PHE A 127 7.08 11.95 -20.34
N SER A 128 7.75 13.08 -20.05
CA SER A 128 8.92 13.54 -20.80
C SER A 128 10.23 13.05 -20.18
N THR A 129 10.33 13.08 -18.86
CA THR A 129 11.51 12.63 -18.11
C THR A 129 11.34 11.21 -17.56
N LEU A 130 10.10 10.71 -17.48
CA LEU A 130 9.72 9.44 -16.84
C LEU A 130 10.05 9.41 -15.34
N GLU A 131 10.27 10.57 -14.74
CA GLU A 131 10.47 10.73 -13.31
C GLU A 131 9.15 10.53 -12.55
N VAL A 132 9.26 10.10 -11.29
CA VAL A 132 8.11 9.91 -10.41
C VAL A 132 7.68 11.26 -9.86
N ILE A 133 6.40 11.60 -9.96
CA ILE A 133 5.85 12.85 -9.45
C ILE A 133 5.18 12.59 -8.11
N CYS A 134 5.66 13.29 -7.08
CA CYS A 134 5.09 13.18 -5.75
C CYS A 134 3.64 13.68 -5.73
N PRO A 135 2.65 12.87 -5.33
CA PRO A 135 1.25 13.29 -5.38
C PRO A 135 0.92 14.39 -4.37
N ILE A 136 1.75 14.59 -3.33
CA ILE A 136 1.51 15.57 -2.26
C ILE A 136 1.99 16.96 -2.67
N CYS A 137 3.25 17.10 -3.12
CA CYS A 137 3.86 18.40 -3.43
C CYS A 137 4.21 18.63 -4.90
N GLN A 138 3.96 17.64 -5.78
CA GLN A 138 4.28 17.69 -7.21
C GLN A 138 5.77 17.79 -7.55
N GLU A 139 6.65 17.51 -6.59
CA GLU A 139 8.10 17.43 -6.83
C GLU A 139 8.45 16.20 -7.66
N SER A 140 9.40 16.37 -8.59
CA SER A 140 9.91 15.30 -9.43
C SER A 140 11.03 14.52 -8.74
N CYS A 141 10.92 13.20 -8.76
CA CYS A 141 11.86 12.27 -8.17
C CYS A 141 12.47 11.41 -9.27
N VAL A 142 13.80 11.44 -9.38
CA VAL A 142 14.54 10.77 -10.47
C VAL A 142 14.23 9.28 -10.59
N ASP A 143 13.93 8.62 -9.47
CA ASP A 143 13.48 7.24 -9.42
C ASP A 143 12.59 6.93 -8.21
N MET A 144 12.12 5.68 -8.12
CA MET A 144 11.29 5.21 -7.01
C MET A 144 12.00 5.31 -5.66
N PHE A 145 13.31 5.13 -5.59
CA PHE A 145 14.06 5.23 -4.32
C PHE A 145 14.14 6.69 -3.85
N ALA A 146 14.37 7.62 -4.78
CA ALA A 146 14.30 9.05 -4.52
C ALA A 146 12.89 9.45 -4.06
N PHE A 147 11.84 8.90 -4.69
CA PHE A 147 10.46 9.13 -4.28
C PHE A 147 10.16 8.60 -2.87
N GLU A 148 10.56 7.36 -2.55
CA GLU A 148 10.38 6.79 -1.20
C GLU A 148 11.08 7.64 -0.14
N THR A 149 12.31 8.09 -0.42
CA THR A 149 13.08 8.96 0.48
C THR A 149 12.42 10.33 0.64
N HIS A 150 11.94 10.91 -0.46
CA HIS A 150 11.22 12.19 -0.45
C HIS A 150 9.90 12.11 0.32
N LEU A 151 9.15 11.01 0.14
CA LEU A 151 7.85 10.79 0.76
C LEU A 151 7.95 10.81 2.29
N VAL A 152 9.05 10.37 2.89
CA VAL A 152 9.28 10.44 4.34
C VAL A 152 9.09 11.86 4.88
N VAL A 153 9.54 12.89 4.16
CA VAL A 153 9.36 14.31 4.56
C VAL A 153 7.88 14.69 4.71
N HIS A 154 7.01 14.04 3.94
CA HIS A 154 5.56 14.22 4.06
C HIS A 154 4.96 13.36 5.16
N LEU A 155 5.54 12.21 5.47
CA LEU A 155 4.96 11.25 6.43
C LEU A 155 5.37 11.50 7.88
N VAL A 156 6.48 12.19 8.14
CA VAL A 156 7.05 12.29 9.51
C VAL A 156 7.26 13.72 9.98
N THR A 157 7.10 13.95 11.28
CA THR A 157 7.30 15.27 11.92
C THR A 157 8.76 15.59 12.17
N ASP A 158 9.62 14.57 12.31
CA ASP A 158 11.06 14.68 12.56
C ASP A 158 11.81 13.64 11.72
N ASP A 159 12.29 14.07 10.54
CA ASP A 159 12.97 13.20 9.56
C ASP A 159 14.31 12.66 10.09
N GLU A 160 15.06 13.45 10.83
CA GLU A 160 16.35 13.02 11.37
C GLU A 160 16.18 11.92 12.41
N HIS A 161 15.23 12.12 13.33
CA HIS A 161 14.89 11.12 14.34
C HIS A 161 14.38 9.84 13.69
N TYR A 162 13.48 9.96 12.71
CA TYR A 162 12.93 8.83 12.00
C TYR A 162 14.00 8.03 11.24
N ARG A 163 14.93 8.72 10.56
CA ARG A 163 16.07 8.07 9.90
C ARG A 163 17.02 7.41 10.88
N SER A 164 17.23 7.98 12.06
CA SER A 164 18.05 7.36 13.11
C SER A 164 17.44 6.04 13.59
N ILE A 165 16.13 6.01 13.79
CA ILE A 165 15.39 4.79 14.09
C ILE A 165 15.53 3.76 12.98
N LEU A 166 15.42 4.19 11.73
CA LEU A 166 15.59 3.31 10.58
C LEU A 166 17.00 2.76 10.43
N GLY A 167 18.02 3.55 10.76
CA GLY A 167 19.40 3.10 10.80
C GLY A 167 19.65 2.06 11.90
N GLN A 168 18.86 2.10 12.99
CA GLN A 168 18.94 1.13 14.08
C GLN A 168 18.29 -0.19 13.72
N ALA A 169 17.15 -0.19 13.01
CA ALA A 169 16.51 -1.39 12.49
C ALA A 169 17.46 -2.11 11.52
N ASP A 170 18.03 -3.21 11.98
CA ASP A 170 19.13 -3.97 11.39
C ASP A 170 19.06 -4.03 9.85
N LYS A 171 20.21 -3.88 9.18
CA LYS A 171 20.42 -4.22 7.76
C LYS A 171 20.40 -5.74 7.59
N GLY A 172 19.29 -6.38 7.97
CA GLY A 172 19.12 -7.82 7.88
C GLY A 172 19.42 -8.32 6.46
N PRO A 173 19.90 -9.56 6.30
CA PRO A 173 20.49 -10.08 5.06
C PRO A 173 19.51 -10.32 3.91
N SER A 174 18.30 -9.75 3.96
CA SER A 174 17.30 -9.94 2.91
C SER A 174 17.07 -8.64 2.16
N GLU A 175 17.04 -8.70 0.83
CA GLU A 175 16.64 -7.64 -0.12
C GLU A 175 15.26 -7.01 0.17
N PHE A 176 14.55 -7.49 1.20
CA PHE A 176 13.44 -6.82 1.86
C PHE A 176 13.85 -5.70 2.85
N SER A 177 15.14 -5.34 2.94
CA SER A 177 15.72 -4.42 3.95
C SER A 177 15.52 -2.92 3.69
N TYR A 178 14.64 -2.52 2.78
CA TYR A 178 13.99 -1.22 2.92
C TYR A 178 12.87 -1.41 3.94
N ALA A 179 13.33 -1.47 5.19
CA ALA A 179 12.55 -1.68 6.38
C ALA A 179 11.35 -0.73 6.36
N ARG A 180 10.17 -1.28 6.05
CA ARG A 180 8.90 -0.58 6.13
C ARG A 180 8.76 -0.19 7.60
N PRO A 181 8.99 1.08 7.97
CA PRO A 181 9.27 1.45 9.36
C PRO A 181 8.05 1.20 10.24
N TRP A 182 6.86 1.35 9.63
CA TRP A 182 5.55 1.07 10.18
C TRP A 182 5.10 -0.40 10.10
N VAL A 183 5.93 -1.33 9.59
CA VAL A 183 5.62 -2.77 9.58
C VAL A 183 6.40 -3.45 10.70
N ALA A 184 5.65 -3.92 11.70
CA ALA A 184 6.08 -4.57 12.94
C ALA A 184 7.19 -5.65 12.80
N ALA A 185 7.25 -6.34 11.66
CA ALA A 185 8.01 -7.58 11.47
C ALA A 185 9.54 -7.47 11.63
N LEU A 186 10.11 -6.26 11.69
CA LEU A 186 11.55 -6.06 11.87
C LEU A 186 11.96 -5.76 13.32
N TRP A 187 10.99 -5.47 14.20
CA TRP A 187 11.30 -4.93 15.51
C TRP A 187 11.42 -5.96 16.63
N TRP A 188 11.02 -7.22 16.40
CA TRP A 188 11.17 -8.32 17.36
C TRP A 188 12.60 -8.51 17.92
N LYS A 189 13.63 -8.11 17.17
CA LYS A 189 15.03 -8.11 17.62
C LYS A 189 15.39 -6.96 18.59
N TYR A 190 14.53 -5.95 18.69
CA TYR A 190 14.74 -4.69 19.41
C TYR A 190 13.90 -4.57 20.68
N LYS A 191 13.32 -5.68 21.13
CA LYS A 191 12.61 -5.72 22.42
C LYS A 191 13.55 -5.19 23.50
N ASP A 192 13.10 -4.15 24.21
CA ASP A 192 13.83 -3.46 25.28
C ASP A 192 15.06 -2.65 24.84
N SER A 193 15.16 -2.29 23.55
CA SER A 193 16.16 -1.34 23.05
C SER A 193 15.76 0.11 23.33
N GLU A 194 16.75 1.00 23.37
CA GLU A 194 16.54 2.45 23.46
C GLU A 194 16.82 3.09 22.11
N CYS A 195 15.98 4.05 21.71
CA CYS A 195 16.21 4.83 20.52
C CYS A 195 17.52 5.62 20.66
N GLN A 196 18.50 5.38 19.79
CA GLN A 196 19.80 6.05 19.84
C GLN A 196 19.73 7.58 19.63
N PHE A 197 18.61 8.11 19.11
CA PHE A 197 18.44 9.55 18.92
C PHE A 197 18.00 10.27 20.20
N CYS A 198 16.97 9.76 20.89
CA CYS A 198 16.35 10.43 22.03
C CYS A 198 16.46 9.67 23.37
N GLY A 199 16.93 8.42 23.35
CA GLY A 199 17.03 7.54 24.53
C GLY A 199 15.70 6.92 24.98
N GLU A 200 14.60 7.16 24.27
CA GLU A 200 13.30 6.59 24.62
C GLU A 200 13.30 5.07 24.40
N LYS A 201 12.71 4.34 25.35
CA LYS A 201 12.61 2.89 25.26
C LYS A 201 11.63 2.48 24.17
N ILE A 202 12.08 1.62 23.29
CA ILE A 202 11.29 1.05 22.21
C ILE A 202 10.57 -0.20 22.77
N TYR A 203 9.32 -0.01 23.15
CA TYR A 203 8.45 -1.12 23.54
C TYR A 203 7.75 -1.69 22.32
N LEU A 204 7.80 -3.02 22.19
CA LEU A 204 6.93 -3.74 21.27
C LEU A 204 5.64 -4.05 22.01
N ASP A 205 4.51 -3.61 21.46
CA ASP A 205 3.24 -4.18 21.85
C ASP A 205 3.09 -5.62 21.31
N ASN A 206 1.97 -6.27 21.67
CA ASN A 206 1.69 -7.63 21.23
C ASN A 206 1.51 -7.75 19.71
N ASP A 207 1.28 -6.64 19.02
CA ASP A 207 1.12 -6.55 17.57
C ASP A 207 2.44 -6.19 16.87
N GLY A 208 3.53 -6.04 17.66
CA GLY A 208 4.88 -5.74 17.20
C GLY A 208 5.08 -4.30 16.73
N TYR A 209 4.15 -3.40 17.03
CA TYR A 209 4.32 -1.97 16.81
C TYR A 209 5.10 -1.32 17.95
N THR A 210 5.87 -0.31 17.59
CA THR A 210 6.62 0.50 18.54
C THR A 210 5.93 1.85 18.68
N GLU A 211 5.32 2.11 19.84
CA GLU A 211 4.63 3.39 20.13
C GLU A 211 5.51 4.61 19.78
N HIS A 212 6.83 4.46 19.96
CA HIS A 212 7.85 5.46 19.64
C HIS A 212 7.90 5.89 18.18
N HIS A 213 7.63 5.01 17.20
CA HIS A 213 7.73 5.41 15.78
C HIS A 213 6.44 6.07 15.29
N PHE A 214 5.31 5.71 15.88
CA PHE A 214 4.02 6.30 15.54
C PHE A 214 3.94 7.76 15.96
N SER A 215 4.58 8.13 17.07
CA SER A 215 4.65 9.52 17.53
C SER A 215 5.41 10.44 16.57
N LEU A 216 6.24 9.87 15.68
CA LEU A 216 6.95 10.61 14.64
C LEU A 216 6.16 10.74 13.35
N LEU A 217 5.04 10.05 13.19
CA LEU A 217 4.20 10.17 12.00
C LEU A 217 3.37 11.45 12.07
N LYS A 218 3.19 12.13 10.93
CA LYS A 218 2.25 13.24 10.79
C LYS A 218 0.81 12.77 10.96
N ASP A 219 -0.09 13.73 11.13
CA ASP A 219 -1.53 13.46 11.15
C ASP A 219 -1.94 12.80 9.82
N PRO A 220 -2.54 11.60 9.84
CA PRO A 220 -3.02 10.92 8.65
C PRO A 220 -3.98 11.74 7.83
N ASP A 221 -4.73 12.68 8.43
CA ASP A 221 -5.65 13.55 7.69
C ASP A 221 -4.92 14.39 6.62
N ASP A 222 -3.64 14.70 6.82
CA ASP A 222 -2.80 15.39 5.83
C ASP A 222 -2.45 14.49 4.62
N ILE A 223 -2.50 13.16 4.81
CA ILE A 223 -2.05 12.16 3.83
C ILE A 223 -3.23 11.43 3.18
N LEU A 224 -4.37 11.32 3.87
CA LEU A 224 -5.58 10.64 3.41
C LEU A 224 -6.00 11.02 1.98
N PRO A 225 -6.01 12.31 1.57
CA PRO A 225 -6.41 12.68 0.21
C PRO A 225 -5.50 12.11 -0.88
N TYR A 226 -4.25 11.79 -0.54
CA TYR A 226 -3.21 11.35 -1.47
C TYR A 226 -2.94 9.85 -1.43
N ARG A 227 -3.48 9.13 -0.44
CA ARG A 227 -3.12 7.72 -0.16
C ARG A 227 -3.31 6.78 -1.35
N LEU A 228 -4.34 7.01 -2.17
CA LEU A 228 -4.60 6.20 -3.37
C LEU A 228 -3.52 6.42 -4.43
N ALA A 229 -3.16 7.68 -4.71
CA ALA A 229 -2.10 8.01 -5.66
C ALA A 229 -0.73 7.49 -5.19
N ILE A 230 -0.44 7.59 -3.88
CA ILE A 230 0.78 7.01 -3.30
C ILE A 230 0.77 5.49 -3.48
N LEU A 231 -0.37 4.83 -3.21
CA LEU A 231 -0.50 3.37 -3.32
C LEU A 231 -0.31 2.87 -4.77
N ARG A 232 -0.73 3.66 -5.78
CA ARG A 232 -0.48 3.33 -7.20
C ARG A 232 1.01 3.32 -7.53
N LEU A 233 1.77 4.28 -7.02
CA LEU A 233 3.21 4.36 -7.22
C LEU A 233 3.95 3.30 -6.39
N TRP A 234 3.53 3.13 -5.14
CA TRP A 234 4.19 2.29 -4.16
C TRP A 234 3.19 1.39 -3.42
N PRO A 235 2.85 0.20 -3.98
CA PRO A 235 1.87 -0.72 -3.38
C PRO A 235 2.18 -1.10 -1.92
N TYR A 236 3.47 -1.11 -1.55
CA TYR A 236 3.89 -1.39 -0.18
C TYR A 236 3.47 -0.33 0.84
N PHE A 237 3.11 0.86 0.39
CA PHE A 237 2.52 1.88 1.24
C PHE A 237 1.22 1.42 1.89
N GLY A 238 0.52 0.41 1.34
CA GLY A 238 -0.70 -0.18 1.93
C GLY A 238 -0.52 -0.75 3.35
N GLY A 239 0.72 -0.90 3.82
CA GLY A 239 1.02 -1.22 5.22
C GLY A 239 0.92 -0.04 6.19
N HIS A 240 0.85 1.21 5.70
CA HIS A 240 0.92 2.42 6.50
C HIS A 240 -0.35 2.62 7.35
N PRO A 241 -0.26 3.15 8.59
CA PRO A 241 -1.41 3.38 9.47
C PRO A 241 -2.49 4.33 8.92
N VAL A 242 -2.18 5.11 7.88
CA VAL A 242 -3.16 5.95 7.16
C VAL A 242 -4.34 5.14 6.58
N PHE A 243 -4.20 3.82 6.48
CA PHE A 243 -5.23 2.90 6.02
C PHE A 243 -6.00 2.22 7.16
N ASP A 244 -5.74 2.55 8.43
CA ASP A 244 -6.44 1.91 9.57
C ASP A 244 -7.95 2.12 9.54
N ASP A 245 -8.43 3.21 8.94
CA ASP A 245 -9.86 3.47 8.72
C ASP A 245 -10.54 2.39 7.87
N ILE A 246 -9.79 1.72 6.98
CA ILE A 246 -10.29 0.65 6.12
C ILE A 246 -9.72 -0.73 6.46
N ARG A 247 -8.67 -0.83 7.29
CA ARG A 247 -8.08 -2.11 7.71
C ARG A 247 -8.62 -2.63 9.04
N LEU A 248 -9.09 -1.75 9.91
CA LEU A 248 -9.56 -2.10 11.24
C LEU A 248 -11.09 -2.18 11.27
N SER A 249 -11.61 -3.14 12.03
CA SER A 249 -13.04 -3.18 12.36
C SER A 249 -13.45 -1.95 13.18
N PRO A 250 -14.75 -1.61 13.26
CA PRO A 250 -15.21 -0.50 14.08
C PRO A 250 -14.70 -0.54 15.53
N ALA A 251 -14.59 -1.73 16.14
CA ALA A 251 -14.09 -1.89 17.50
C ALA A 251 -12.58 -1.62 17.58
N GLU A 252 -11.79 -2.18 16.65
CA GLU A 252 -10.35 -1.97 16.57
C GLU A 252 -9.99 -0.53 16.23
N ARG A 253 -10.85 0.19 15.47
CA ARG A 253 -10.66 1.62 15.18
C ARG A 253 -10.74 2.47 16.44
N VAL A 254 -11.68 2.20 17.33
CA VAL A 254 -11.81 2.94 18.60
C VAL A 254 -10.56 2.77 19.45
N ASP A 255 -10.03 1.54 19.53
CA ASP A 255 -8.78 1.24 20.27
C ASP A 255 -7.56 1.91 19.61
N SER A 256 -7.45 1.85 18.28
CA SER A 256 -6.40 2.54 17.52
C SER A 256 -6.46 4.06 17.73
N ASP A 257 -7.65 4.67 17.72
CA ASP A 257 -7.82 6.11 17.96
C ASP A 257 -7.42 6.52 19.37
N GLU A 258 -7.77 5.72 20.38
CA GLU A 258 -7.36 5.97 21.76
C GLU A 258 -5.84 5.91 21.89
N LYS A 259 -5.20 4.93 21.22
CA LYS A 259 -3.75 4.82 21.12
C LYS A 259 -3.14 6.05 20.43
N TRP A 260 -3.67 6.46 19.28
CA TRP A 260 -3.21 7.66 18.58
C TRP A 260 -3.34 8.92 19.42
N ARG A 261 -4.46 9.12 20.12
CA ARG A 261 -4.65 10.28 21.02
C ARG A 261 -3.66 10.30 22.18
N LYS A 262 -3.33 9.14 22.73
CA LYS A 262 -2.36 9.02 23.82
C LYS A 262 -0.95 9.41 23.38
N HIS A 263 -0.56 9.09 22.16
CA HIS A 263 0.82 9.22 21.67
C HIS A 263 1.07 10.42 20.75
N CYS A 264 0.02 10.93 20.13
CA CYS A 264 0.03 12.12 19.29
C CYS A 264 -0.93 13.15 19.91
N PRO A 265 -0.47 14.03 20.82
CA PRO A 265 -1.34 14.98 21.54
C PRO A 265 -2.13 15.92 20.63
N ASN A 266 -1.68 16.07 19.37
CA ASN A 266 -2.33 16.89 18.35
C ASN A 266 -3.32 16.11 17.48
N TRP A 267 -3.51 14.80 17.71
CA TRP A 267 -4.41 13.94 16.94
C TRP A 267 -5.87 14.32 17.13
N LYS A 268 -6.58 14.63 16.04
CA LYS A 268 -7.96 15.15 16.09
C LYS A 268 -9.02 14.25 15.45
N ARG A 269 -8.70 13.01 15.09
CA ARG A 269 -9.58 12.15 14.28
C ARG A 269 -10.80 11.58 15.05
N PHE A 270 -11.89 11.36 14.31
CA PHE A 270 -13.19 10.73 14.67
C PHE A 270 -14.05 11.42 15.75
N GLN A 271 -14.51 12.65 15.47
CA GLN A 271 -15.66 13.26 16.17
C GLN A 271 -16.95 13.31 15.33
N SER A 272 -16.97 12.67 14.15
CA SER A 272 -18.10 12.65 13.22
C SER A 272 -18.82 11.31 13.18
#